data_AF-T1EAB0-F1
#
_entry.id   AF-T1EAB0-F1
#
_cell.length_a   1.000
_cell.length_b   1.000
_cell.length_c   1.000
_cell.angle_alpha   90.00
_cell.angle_beta   90.00
_cell.angle_gamma   90.00
#
_symmetry.space_group_name_H-M   'P 1'
#
loop_
_entity.id
_entity.type
_entity.pdbx_description
1 polymer ?
#
loop_
_entity_poly.entity_id
_entity_poly.type
_entity_poly.pdbx_seq_one_letter_code
_entity_poly.pdbx_strand_id
1 'polypeptide(L)'
;LNTMQPVTYETLHRAKRTPLSDEFCSVLRAYDAATAGLLRKSTTVQHTCSDLTDSEYKALQAEETRRGTDNLRVIAQHLLAQFVRNQRTIAHNLTGVRKVCDAVMANCRYLMQDPVRYRQGHWGKLHSAFFRALAETGCLQELFERLLAVAESDTEDEQDRSMASFWTVKIATGFQLLKEFKRYCRTLHTQRLVSFQELVNGKAKRKLVAERLAQEWYQQKLQKLAPQHLILGLTVDCPWHLRLDRRQLKTHLNAINPHTRKLLPILFTLVEPPLTAAHQQHLCTMIEIYADSWRQTGGGQQTAGSMPNYEQLLASKTYAVQDVIERLGRGRTTKNCGLWEAPDEGLDWDEYPLGITRRDGLCKA
;
A
#
# COMPACT_ATOMS: atom_id res chain seq x y z
N LEU A 1 27.54 -9.97 1.00
CA LEU A 1 27.91 -9.29 2.25
C LEU A 1 28.28 -7.85 1.91
N ASN A 2 27.64 -6.90 2.60
CA ASN A 2 27.92 -5.47 2.64
C ASN A 2 27.66 -4.62 1.39
N THR A 3 26.48 -4.01 1.35
CA THR A 3 26.36 -2.58 1.00
C THR A 3 25.42 -1.92 2.02
N MET A 4 25.82 -1.96 3.30
CA MET A 4 25.29 -1.01 4.27
C MET A 4 25.77 0.39 3.87
N GLN A 5 24.86 1.36 3.87
CA GLN A 5 25.19 2.76 3.62
C GLN A 5 26.32 3.23 4.56
N PRO A 6 27.23 4.09 4.08
CA PRO A 6 28.27 4.66 4.92
C PRO A 6 27.63 5.48 6.03
N VAL A 7 27.96 5.11 7.27
CA VAL A 7 27.54 5.85 8.47
C VAL A 7 28.26 7.20 8.46
N THR A 8 27.48 8.28 8.40
CA THR A 8 27.97 9.66 8.48
C THR A 8 27.94 10.18 9.92
N TYR A 9 28.74 11.21 10.23
CA TYR A 9 28.72 11.88 11.53
C TYR A 9 27.31 12.35 11.93
N GLU A 10 26.49 12.76 10.94
CA GLU A 10 25.09 13.16 11.15
C GLU A 10 24.15 12.00 11.53
N THR A 11 24.43 10.77 11.07
CA THR A 11 23.63 9.58 11.41
C THR A 11 23.99 9.03 12.80
N LEU A 12 25.22 9.23 13.27
CA LEU A 12 25.65 8.86 14.63
C LEU A 12 25.14 9.81 15.72
N HIS A 13 25.08 11.12 15.47
CA HIS A 13 24.73 12.10 16.52
C HIS A 13 23.24 12.23 16.85
N ARG A 14 22.34 11.62 16.07
CA ARG A 14 20.88 11.66 16.34
C ARG A 14 20.37 10.51 17.20
N ALA A 15 21.25 9.59 17.62
CA ALA A 15 20.90 8.37 18.37
C ALA A 15 20.50 8.57 19.85
N LYS A 16 20.33 9.81 20.34
CA LYS A 16 19.96 10.11 21.74
C LYS A 16 18.71 10.99 21.86
N ARG A 17 17.57 10.57 21.31
CA ARG A 17 16.29 11.20 21.66
C ARG A 17 15.31 10.17 22.24
N THR A 18 14.65 10.66 23.28
CA THR A 18 13.81 10.06 24.33
C THR A 18 12.61 9.26 23.78
N PRO A 19 11.85 8.52 24.64
CA PRO A 19 10.56 7.95 24.26
C PRO A 19 9.66 8.96 23.54
N LEU A 20 8.75 8.45 22.70
CA LEU A 20 7.67 9.25 22.11
C LEU A 20 7.10 10.19 23.17
N SER A 21 7.19 11.51 22.94
CA SER A 21 6.67 12.47 23.89
C SER A 21 5.15 12.44 23.89
N ASP A 22 4.54 12.76 25.03
CA ASP A 22 3.08 12.95 25.13
C ASP A 22 2.59 14.02 24.14
N GLU A 23 3.44 14.98 23.82
CA GLU A 23 3.21 15.97 22.77
C GLU A 23 3.00 15.31 21.40
N PHE A 24 3.82 14.32 21.02
CA PHE A 24 3.67 13.60 19.75
C PHE A 24 2.32 12.89 19.67
N CYS A 25 1.95 12.16 20.72
CA CYS A 25 0.66 11.45 20.78
C CYS A 25 -0.51 12.44 20.77
N SER A 26 -0.37 13.60 21.41
CA SER A 26 -1.39 14.65 21.40
C SER A 26 -1.57 15.28 20.02
N VAL A 27 -0.48 15.49 19.26
CA VAL A 27 -0.55 15.96 17.86
C VAL A 27 -1.29 14.96 16.98
N LEU A 28 -1.04 13.65 17.14
CA LEU A 28 -1.74 12.60 16.41
C LEU A 28 -3.24 12.58 16.72
N ARG A 29 -3.62 12.64 18.00
CA ARG A 29 -5.04 12.69 18.42
C ARG A 29 -5.76 13.91 17.88
N ALA A 30 -5.14 15.09 17.96
CA ALA A 30 -5.72 16.32 17.42
C ALA A 30 -5.82 16.27 15.89
N TYR A 31 -4.82 15.70 15.20
CA TYR A 31 -4.86 15.54 13.74
C TYR A 31 -6.01 14.62 13.34
N ASP A 32 -6.14 13.47 14.01
CA ASP A 32 -7.18 12.48 13.78
C ASP A 32 -8.57 13.10 13.96
N ALA A 33 -8.81 13.77 15.09
CA ALA A 33 -10.04 14.49 15.38
C ALA A 33 -10.37 15.56 14.32
N ALA A 34 -9.39 16.36 13.90
CA ALA A 34 -9.58 17.37 12.85
C ALA A 34 -9.96 16.73 11.50
N THR A 35 -9.31 15.64 11.13
CA THR A 35 -9.64 14.91 9.90
C THR A 35 -10.98 14.21 9.95
N ALA A 36 -11.38 13.72 11.12
CA ALA A 36 -12.69 13.12 11.35
C ALA A 36 -13.82 14.15 11.22
N GLY A 37 -13.64 15.35 11.77
CA GLY A 37 -14.56 16.47 11.56
C GLY A 37 -14.69 16.84 10.07
N LEU A 38 -13.56 16.94 9.34
CA LEU A 38 -13.56 17.20 7.90
C LEU A 38 -14.29 16.10 7.10
N LEU A 39 -14.12 14.84 7.49
CA LEU A 39 -14.81 13.71 6.87
C LEU A 39 -16.34 13.80 7.07
N ARG A 40 -16.77 14.25 8.26
CA ARG A 40 -18.18 14.49 8.63
C ARG A 40 -18.72 15.84 8.13
N LYS A 41 -17.97 16.50 7.23
CA LYS A 41 -18.33 17.75 6.55
C LYS A 41 -18.31 19.00 7.44
N SER A 42 -17.73 18.93 8.62
CA SER A 42 -17.43 20.11 9.43
C SER A 42 -16.26 20.87 8.81
N THR A 43 -16.36 22.19 8.75
CA THR A 43 -15.29 23.07 8.24
C THR A 43 -14.61 23.89 9.34
N THR A 44 -15.29 24.09 10.47
CA THR A 44 -14.84 24.88 11.62
C THR A 44 -14.79 24.02 12.88
N VAL A 45 -13.95 24.38 13.85
CA VAL A 45 -13.83 23.65 15.13
C VAL A 45 -15.18 23.58 15.85
N GLN A 46 -15.92 24.67 15.90
CA GLN A 46 -17.24 24.71 16.56
C GLN A 46 -18.20 23.63 16.04
N HIS A 47 -18.20 23.34 14.74
CA HIS A 47 -19.08 22.34 14.13
C HIS A 47 -18.66 20.89 14.38
N THR A 48 -17.62 20.65 15.19
CA THR A 48 -17.17 19.29 15.53
C THR A 48 -17.70 18.79 16.87
N CYS A 49 -18.37 19.65 17.66
CA CYS A 49 -18.83 19.30 19.00
C CYS A 49 -19.88 18.17 19.03
N SER A 50 -20.66 17.98 17.97
CA SER A 50 -21.64 16.90 17.85
C SER A 50 -21.02 15.54 17.52
N ASP A 51 -19.78 15.55 17.01
CA ASP A 51 -19.19 14.41 16.32
C ASP A 51 -17.94 13.84 17.01
N LEU A 52 -17.42 14.58 17.98
CA LEU A 52 -16.20 14.28 18.72
C LEU A 52 -16.49 14.12 20.22
N THR A 53 -15.59 13.45 20.93
CA THR A 53 -15.65 13.44 22.41
C THR A 53 -15.27 14.81 22.97
N ASP A 54 -15.72 15.10 24.20
CA ASP A 54 -15.39 16.35 24.90
C ASP A 54 -13.87 16.60 24.97
N SER A 55 -13.07 15.55 25.19
CA SER A 55 -11.62 15.66 25.24
C SER A 55 -11.00 16.02 23.89
N GLU A 56 -11.53 15.47 22.80
CA GLU A 56 -11.03 15.74 21.44
C GLU A 56 -11.45 17.13 20.98
N TYR A 57 -12.70 17.52 21.27
CA TYR A 57 -13.19 18.87 21.01
C TYR A 57 -12.35 19.92 21.75
N LYS A 58 -12.08 19.72 23.04
CA LYS A 58 -11.18 20.61 23.82
C LYS A 58 -9.77 20.68 23.25
N ALA A 59 -9.23 19.57 22.76
CA ALA A 59 -7.93 19.55 22.09
C ALA A 59 -7.94 20.40 20.81
N LEU A 60 -9.00 20.33 20.01
CA LEU A 60 -9.15 21.18 18.82
C LEU A 60 -9.34 22.66 19.17
N GLN A 61 -10.08 22.99 20.23
CA GLN A 61 -10.20 24.38 20.72
C GLN A 61 -8.85 24.95 21.18
N ALA A 62 -8.00 24.12 21.78
CA ALA A 62 -6.65 24.52 22.15
C ALA A 62 -5.78 24.79 20.91
N GLU A 63 -5.93 24.00 19.83
CA GLU A 63 -5.26 24.28 18.54
C GLU A 63 -5.82 25.54 17.86
N GLU A 64 -7.14 25.74 17.88
CA GLU A 64 -7.79 26.95 17.37
C GLU A 64 -7.21 28.20 18.02
N THR A 65 -7.16 28.21 19.36
CA THR A 65 -6.60 29.31 20.14
C THR A 65 -5.12 29.53 19.81
N ARG A 66 -4.33 28.45 19.73
CA ARG A 66 -2.89 28.53 19.46
C ARG A 66 -2.57 29.04 18.06
N ARG A 67 -3.43 28.74 17.08
CA ARG A 67 -3.23 29.08 15.67
C ARG A 67 -3.94 30.37 15.26
N GLY A 68 -4.90 30.84 16.05
CA GLY A 68 -5.74 31.98 15.71
C GLY A 68 -6.67 31.71 14.51
N THR A 69 -7.11 30.46 14.32
CA THR A 69 -8.02 30.09 13.23
C THR A 69 -8.92 28.94 13.65
N ASP A 70 -10.20 29.03 13.29
CA ASP A 70 -11.21 27.99 13.50
C ASP A 70 -11.26 26.97 12.34
N ASN A 71 -10.54 27.24 11.24
CA ASN A 71 -10.62 26.44 10.02
C ASN A 71 -9.92 25.09 10.20
N LEU A 72 -10.70 24.01 10.22
CA LEU A 72 -10.21 22.64 10.45
C LEU A 72 -9.18 22.19 9.44
N ARG A 73 -9.30 22.61 8.17
CA ARG A 73 -8.32 22.22 7.14
C ARG A 73 -6.97 22.85 7.42
N VAL A 74 -6.96 24.10 7.84
CA VAL A 74 -5.72 24.81 8.20
C VAL A 74 -5.12 24.18 9.46
N ILE A 75 -5.93 23.89 10.48
CA ILE A 75 -5.48 23.20 11.70
C ILE A 75 -4.87 21.83 11.37
N ALA A 76 -5.56 20.99 10.59
CA ALA A 76 -5.08 19.67 10.20
C ALA A 76 -3.75 19.73 9.43
N GLN A 77 -3.57 20.71 8.53
CA GLN A 77 -2.32 20.91 7.81
C GLN A 77 -1.16 21.29 8.74
N HIS A 78 -1.41 22.16 9.73
CA HIS A 78 -0.41 22.53 10.72
C HIS A 78 -0.02 21.36 11.62
N LEU A 79 -1.00 20.59 12.08
CA LEU A 79 -0.79 19.39 12.88
C LEU A 79 0.01 18.34 12.11
N LEU A 80 -0.30 18.12 10.83
CA LEU A 80 0.49 17.23 9.98
C LEU A 80 1.93 17.73 9.81
N ALA A 81 2.15 19.03 9.64
CA ALA A 81 3.49 19.60 9.58
C ALA A 81 4.25 19.47 10.92
N GLN A 82 3.56 19.52 12.05
CA GLN A 82 4.15 19.25 13.37
C GLN A 82 4.49 17.76 13.53
N PHE A 83 3.59 16.86 13.12
CA PHE A 83 3.84 15.42 13.08
C PHE A 83 5.10 15.10 12.27
N VAL A 84 5.24 15.63 11.04
CA VAL A 84 6.43 15.41 10.20
C VAL A 84 7.71 15.88 10.89
N ARG A 85 7.67 17.06 11.53
CA ARG A 85 8.82 17.61 12.27
C ARG A 85 9.22 16.71 13.44
N ASN A 86 8.24 16.24 14.21
CA ASN A 86 8.50 15.38 15.36
C ASN A 86 8.92 13.97 14.93
N GLN A 87 8.38 13.45 13.83
CA GLN A 87 8.75 12.13 13.32
C GLN A 87 10.21 12.07 12.85
N ARG A 88 10.70 13.14 12.20
CA ARG A 88 12.11 13.27 11.80
C ARG A 88 13.09 13.23 12.97
N THR A 89 12.63 13.41 14.21
CA THR A 89 13.49 13.30 15.40
C THR A 89 13.45 11.91 16.04
N ILE A 90 12.49 11.06 15.66
CA ILE A 90 12.22 9.74 16.28
C ILE A 90 12.61 8.59 15.34
N ALA A 91 12.32 8.70 14.04
CA ALA A 91 12.41 7.59 13.09
C ALA A 91 13.75 7.56 12.34
N HIS A 92 14.77 6.94 12.93
CA HIS A 92 16.04 6.64 12.23
C HIS A 92 16.47 5.16 12.33
N ASN A 93 15.76 4.35 13.12
CA ASN A 93 15.99 2.92 13.26
C ASN A 93 14.65 2.17 13.41
N LEU A 94 14.71 0.84 13.32
CA LEU A 94 13.52 -0.01 13.37
C LEU A 94 12.69 0.19 14.65
N THR A 95 13.34 0.38 15.80
CA THR A 95 12.65 0.62 17.07
C THR A 95 11.86 1.93 17.06
N GLY A 96 12.44 3.01 16.54
CA GLY A 96 11.77 4.30 16.40
C GLY A 96 10.60 4.24 15.41
N VAL A 97 10.79 3.54 14.29
CA VAL A 97 9.73 3.30 13.29
C VAL A 97 8.56 2.55 13.92
N ARG A 98 8.83 1.44 14.62
CA ARG A 98 7.82 0.64 15.32
C ARG A 98 7.02 1.47 16.32
N LYS A 99 7.73 2.26 17.14
CA LYS A 99 7.11 3.18 18.09
C LYS A 99 6.17 4.17 17.40
N VAL A 100 6.58 4.77 16.28
CA VAL A 100 5.71 5.68 15.52
C VAL A 100 4.46 4.95 15.02
N CYS A 101 4.60 3.73 14.49
CA CYS A 101 3.47 2.92 14.06
C CYS A 101 2.54 2.57 15.24
N ASP A 102 3.08 2.20 16.40
CA ASP A 102 2.30 1.94 17.63
C ASP A 102 1.49 3.19 18.02
N ALA A 103 2.14 4.35 18.00
CA ALA A 103 1.50 5.62 18.32
C ALA A 103 0.39 5.96 17.32
N VAL A 104 0.58 5.72 16.02
CA VAL A 104 -0.46 5.94 15.00
C VAL A 104 -1.66 5.04 15.24
N MET A 105 -1.46 3.74 15.47
CA MET A 105 -2.57 2.82 15.73
C MET A 105 -3.31 3.16 17.04
N ALA A 106 -2.60 3.57 18.08
CA ALA A 106 -3.19 3.89 19.38
C ALA A 106 -3.88 5.26 19.44
N ASN A 107 -3.45 6.24 18.63
CA ASN A 107 -3.91 7.64 18.74
C ASN A 107 -4.75 8.13 17.57
N CYS A 108 -4.80 7.40 16.45
CA CYS A 108 -5.61 7.77 15.29
C CYS A 108 -6.87 6.89 15.17
N ARG A 109 -7.71 6.93 16.21
CA ARG A 109 -8.92 6.11 16.32
C ARG A 109 -9.84 6.25 15.11
N TYR A 110 -10.13 7.47 14.68
CA TYR A 110 -11.06 7.74 13.59
C TYR A 110 -10.48 7.34 12.24
N LEU A 111 -9.19 7.61 11.99
CA LEU A 111 -8.47 7.09 10.84
C LEU A 111 -8.67 5.57 10.75
N MET A 112 -8.57 4.84 11.87
CA MET A 112 -8.78 3.40 11.88
C MET A 112 -10.26 3.02 11.70
N GLN A 113 -11.19 3.62 12.45
CA GLN A 113 -12.57 3.13 12.54
C GLN A 113 -13.52 3.65 11.45
N ASP A 114 -13.37 4.91 11.04
CA ASP A 114 -14.31 5.57 10.14
C ASP A 114 -14.35 5.01 8.71
N PRO A 115 -13.27 4.45 8.13
CA PRO A 115 -13.34 3.93 6.77
C PRO A 115 -14.29 2.75 6.55
N VAL A 116 -14.48 1.92 7.58
CA VAL A 116 -15.48 0.83 7.55
C VAL A 116 -16.89 1.42 7.56
N ARG A 117 -17.12 2.50 8.33
CA ARG A 117 -18.41 3.16 8.52
C ARG A 117 -18.79 4.12 7.38
N TYR A 118 -17.81 4.78 6.76
CA TYR A 118 -17.99 5.86 5.78
C TYR A 118 -17.25 5.54 4.47
N ARG A 119 -17.53 4.37 3.87
CA ARG A 119 -16.86 3.87 2.65
C ARG A 119 -16.83 4.83 1.45
N GLN A 120 -17.71 5.85 1.42
CA GLN A 120 -17.79 6.87 0.36
C GLN A 120 -16.98 8.16 0.64
N GLY A 121 -16.19 8.19 1.73
CA GLY A 121 -15.37 9.33 2.13
C GLY A 121 -14.26 9.72 1.14
N HIS A 122 -13.86 11.00 1.19
CA HIS A 122 -12.78 11.57 0.38
C HIS A 122 -11.39 11.30 1.02
N TRP A 123 -11.13 10.03 1.36
CA TRP A 123 -9.98 9.57 2.14
C TRP A 123 -8.63 9.93 1.53
N GLY A 124 -8.51 9.78 0.22
CA GLY A 124 -7.33 10.14 -0.54
C GLY A 124 -6.98 11.60 -0.35
N LYS A 125 -7.96 12.50 -0.44
CA LYS A 125 -7.73 13.94 -0.25
C LYS A 125 -7.30 14.29 1.18
N LEU A 126 -7.88 13.63 2.19
CA LEU A 126 -7.62 13.91 3.59
C LEU A 126 -6.29 13.32 4.08
N HIS A 127 -5.98 12.08 3.70
CA HIS A 127 -4.87 11.33 4.31
C HIS A 127 -3.69 11.10 3.39
N SER A 128 -3.75 11.40 2.08
CA SER A 128 -2.57 11.20 1.20
C SER A 128 -1.33 11.93 1.71
N ALA A 129 -1.48 13.13 2.29
CA ALA A 129 -0.34 13.85 2.83
C ALA A 129 0.24 13.15 4.08
N PHE A 130 -0.61 12.54 4.92
CA PHE A 130 -0.19 11.76 6.09
C PHE A 130 0.51 10.46 5.69
N PHE A 131 -0.04 9.68 4.77
CA PHE A 131 0.61 8.46 4.28
C PHE A 131 1.91 8.75 3.51
N ARG A 132 2.00 9.87 2.80
CA ARG A 132 3.27 10.33 2.21
C ARG A 132 4.30 10.70 3.28
N ALA A 133 3.90 11.38 4.36
CA ALA A 133 4.79 11.65 5.49
C ALA A 133 5.34 10.37 6.11
N LEU A 134 4.49 9.34 6.27
CA LEU A 134 4.92 8.01 6.72
C LEU A 134 5.86 7.33 5.72
N ALA A 135 5.65 7.51 4.42
CA ALA A 135 6.51 6.95 3.39
C ALA A 135 7.90 7.62 3.36
N GLU A 136 7.94 8.95 3.49
CA GLU A 136 9.18 9.76 3.53
C GLU A 136 10.11 9.37 4.67
N THR A 137 9.55 8.89 5.76
CA THR A 137 10.24 8.52 7.00
C THR A 137 10.44 7.02 7.16
N GLY A 138 10.07 6.22 6.13
CA GLY A 138 10.22 4.77 6.14
C GLY A 138 9.24 4.02 7.06
N CYS A 139 8.24 4.71 7.63
CA CYS A 139 7.27 4.10 8.54
C CYS A 139 6.09 3.43 7.83
N LEU A 140 5.83 3.76 6.56
CA LEU A 140 4.67 3.23 5.83
C LEU A 140 4.74 1.72 5.62
N GLN A 141 5.92 1.16 5.34
CA GLN A 141 6.11 -0.30 5.18
C GLN A 141 5.78 -1.04 6.48
N GLU A 142 6.36 -0.61 7.61
CA GLU A 142 6.11 -1.25 8.92
C GLU A 142 4.64 -1.12 9.32
N LEU A 143 4.00 0.04 9.08
CA LEU A 143 2.58 0.20 9.34
C LEU A 143 1.75 -0.76 8.48
N PHE A 144 2.08 -0.91 7.19
CA PHE A 144 1.40 -1.83 6.29
C PHE A 144 1.53 -3.28 6.78
N GLU A 145 2.73 -3.74 7.14
CA GLU A 145 2.97 -5.10 7.62
C GLU A 145 2.21 -5.41 8.91
N ARG A 146 2.12 -4.45 9.83
CA ARG A 146 1.35 -4.60 11.07
C ARG A 146 -0.14 -4.67 10.83
N LEU A 147 -0.69 -3.80 9.99
CA LEU A 147 -2.09 -3.87 9.61
C LEU A 147 -2.38 -5.20 8.89
N LEU A 148 -1.45 -5.70 8.07
CA LEU A 148 -1.60 -6.99 7.42
C LEU A 148 -1.63 -8.13 8.44
N ALA A 149 -0.72 -8.13 9.42
CA ALA A 149 -0.73 -9.09 10.52
C ALA A 149 -2.04 -9.06 11.32
N VAL A 150 -2.58 -7.87 11.62
CA VAL A 150 -3.90 -7.74 12.29
C VAL A 150 -5.01 -8.32 11.41
N ALA A 151 -5.03 -8.02 10.12
CA ALA A 151 -6.04 -8.56 9.20
C ALA A 151 -5.94 -10.09 9.02
N GLU A 152 -4.73 -10.65 9.05
CA GLU A 152 -4.44 -12.09 8.93
C GLU A 152 -4.71 -12.87 10.21
N SER A 153 -4.66 -12.21 11.38
CA SER A 153 -4.82 -12.87 12.68
C SER A 153 -6.23 -13.41 12.92
N ASP A 154 -6.30 -14.62 13.48
CA ASP A 154 -7.56 -15.24 13.92
C ASP A 154 -7.92 -14.93 15.38
N THR A 155 -7.03 -14.26 16.12
CA THR A 155 -7.25 -13.88 17.53
C THR A 155 -7.70 -12.43 17.71
N GLU A 156 -7.49 -11.59 16.69
CA GLU A 156 -7.92 -10.19 16.70
C GLU A 156 -9.43 -10.08 16.51
N ASP A 157 -10.03 -9.01 17.04
CA ASP A 157 -11.47 -8.80 16.89
C ASP A 157 -11.86 -8.47 15.43
N GLU A 158 -13.10 -8.80 15.08
CA GLU A 158 -13.60 -8.63 13.71
C GLU A 158 -13.59 -7.18 13.23
N GLN A 159 -13.75 -6.21 14.13
CA GLN A 159 -13.72 -4.80 13.78
C GLN A 159 -12.30 -4.36 13.41
N ASP A 160 -11.31 -4.75 14.19
CA ASP A 160 -9.90 -4.44 13.96
C ASP A 160 -9.37 -5.16 12.71
N ARG A 161 -9.76 -6.43 12.49
CA ARG A 161 -9.45 -7.15 11.23
C ARG A 161 -10.02 -6.46 10.00
N SER A 162 -11.29 -6.04 10.06
CA SER A 162 -11.98 -5.34 8.96
C SER A 162 -11.37 -3.97 8.66
N MET A 163 -10.99 -3.24 9.70
CA MET A 163 -10.27 -1.98 9.61
C MET A 163 -8.89 -2.17 8.96
N ALA A 164 -8.14 -3.14 9.45
CA ALA A 164 -6.78 -3.38 8.98
C ALA A 164 -6.78 -3.89 7.54
N SER A 165 -7.76 -4.72 7.16
CA SER A 165 -8.06 -5.09 5.78
C SER A 165 -8.31 -3.88 4.89
N PHE A 166 -9.15 -2.94 5.34
CA PHE A 166 -9.44 -1.73 4.57
C PHE A 166 -8.15 -0.95 4.27
N TRP A 167 -7.34 -0.67 5.29
CA TRP A 167 -6.15 0.15 5.12
C TRP A 167 -5.04 -0.56 4.36
N THR A 168 -4.82 -1.85 4.57
CA THR A 168 -3.85 -2.64 3.79
C THR A 168 -4.20 -2.60 2.31
N VAL A 169 -5.48 -2.79 1.95
CA VAL A 169 -5.94 -2.65 0.56
C VAL A 169 -5.65 -1.25 0.03
N LYS A 170 -5.99 -0.18 0.77
CA LYS A 170 -5.75 1.20 0.32
C LYS A 170 -4.27 1.54 0.14
N ILE A 171 -3.42 1.12 1.08
CA ILE A 171 -1.97 1.35 1.02
C ILE A 171 -1.37 0.56 -0.15
N ALA A 172 -1.72 -0.72 -0.31
CA ALA A 172 -1.24 -1.54 -1.41
C ALA A 172 -1.72 -1.00 -2.77
N THR A 173 -2.99 -0.59 -2.90
CA THR A 173 -3.47 0.09 -4.10
C THR A 173 -2.68 1.38 -4.37
N GLY A 174 -2.36 2.15 -3.32
CA GLY A 174 -1.52 3.35 -3.44
C GLY A 174 -0.14 3.02 -4.02
N PHE A 175 0.50 1.93 -3.59
CA PHE A 175 1.78 1.48 -4.13
C PHE A 175 1.66 0.94 -5.56
N GLN A 176 0.57 0.23 -5.88
CA GLN A 176 0.30 -0.26 -7.23
C GLN A 176 0.15 0.92 -8.21
N LEU A 177 -0.66 1.91 -7.84
CA LEU A 177 -0.82 3.14 -8.62
C LEU A 177 0.49 3.92 -8.72
N LEU A 178 1.32 3.97 -7.68
CA LEU A 178 2.65 4.56 -7.75
C LEU A 178 3.56 3.83 -8.75
N LYS A 179 3.55 2.49 -8.77
CA LYS A 179 4.32 1.68 -9.74
C LYS A 179 3.89 1.97 -11.17
N GLU A 180 2.58 2.06 -11.41
CA GLU A 180 2.04 2.43 -12.73
C GLU A 180 2.32 3.89 -13.11
N PHE A 181 2.19 4.82 -12.17
CA PHE A 181 2.50 6.23 -12.39
C PHE A 181 3.97 6.42 -12.76
N LYS A 182 4.90 5.77 -12.04
CA LYS A 182 6.33 5.77 -12.38
C LYS A 182 6.58 5.22 -13.79
N ARG A 183 5.85 4.16 -14.20
CA ARG A 183 5.94 3.60 -15.56
C ARG A 183 5.46 4.62 -16.60
N TYR A 184 4.34 5.31 -16.34
CA TYR A 184 3.85 6.39 -17.19
C TYR A 184 4.83 7.56 -17.28
N CYS A 185 5.41 7.99 -16.17
CA CYS A 185 6.40 9.07 -16.19
C CYS A 185 7.62 8.76 -17.07
N ARG A 186 8.01 7.48 -17.22
CA ARG A 186 9.11 7.08 -18.11
C ARG A 186 8.78 7.26 -19.60
N THR A 187 7.51 7.39 -19.98
CA THR A 187 7.09 7.64 -21.37
C THR A 187 6.96 9.14 -21.68
N LEU A 188 7.14 10.02 -20.69
CA LEU A 188 6.99 11.46 -20.85
C LEU A 188 8.33 12.16 -21.09
N HIS A 189 8.26 13.32 -21.75
CA HIS A 189 9.42 14.19 -21.93
C HIS A 189 9.91 14.76 -20.59
N THR A 190 11.24 14.81 -20.40
CA THR A 190 11.90 15.19 -19.13
C THR A 190 11.47 16.56 -18.59
N GLN A 191 11.14 17.51 -19.46
CA GLN A 191 10.67 18.85 -19.08
C GLN A 191 9.33 18.84 -18.31
N ARG A 192 8.50 17.81 -18.52
CA ARG A 192 7.22 17.64 -17.80
C ARG A 192 7.41 16.98 -16.44
N LEU A 193 8.58 16.40 -16.18
CA LEU A 193 8.88 15.68 -14.97
C LEU A 193 9.46 16.61 -13.89
N VAL A 194 9.14 16.27 -12.65
CA VAL A 194 9.71 16.88 -11.46
C VAL A 194 10.43 15.78 -10.71
N SER A 195 11.69 16.01 -10.36
CA SER A 195 12.45 15.08 -9.51
C SER A 195 12.11 15.27 -8.04
N PHE A 196 12.31 14.23 -7.25
CA PHE A 196 12.01 14.20 -5.83
C PHE A 196 12.88 15.21 -5.07
N GLN A 197 14.16 15.32 -5.43
CA GLN A 197 15.09 16.27 -4.82
C GLN A 197 14.66 17.73 -5.02
N GLU A 198 14.05 18.06 -6.16
CA GLU A 198 13.51 19.39 -6.41
C GLU A 198 12.34 19.74 -5.48
N LEU A 199 11.57 18.74 -5.04
CA LEU A 199 10.48 18.94 -4.07
C LEU A 199 11.01 19.10 -2.65
N VAL A 200 12.03 18.31 -2.27
CA VAL A 200 12.66 18.39 -0.94
C VAL A 200 13.29 19.77 -0.70
N ASN A 201 13.82 20.39 -1.76
CA ASN A 201 14.43 21.72 -1.70
C ASN A 201 13.42 22.88 -1.67
N GLY A 202 12.13 22.60 -1.44
CA GLY A 202 11.13 23.63 -1.12
C GLY A 202 10.65 24.50 -2.28
N LYS A 203 10.85 24.07 -3.55
CA LYS A 203 10.38 24.84 -4.71
C LYS A 203 8.86 24.72 -4.90
N ALA A 204 8.09 25.61 -4.27
CA ALA A 204 6.62 25.60 -4.28
C ALA A 204 6.00 25.49 -5.69
N LYS A 205 6.57 26.22 -6.68
CA LYS A 205 6.13 26.12 -8.09
C LYS A 205 6.30 24.72 -8.68
N ARG A 206 7.42 24.05 -8.39
CA ARG A 206 7.69 22.68 -8.89
C ARG A 206 6.78 21.66 -8.21
N LYS A 207 6.47 21.85 -6.93
CA LYS A 207 5.48 21.03 -6.21
C LYS A 207 4.11 21.09 -6.87
N LEU A 208 3.62 22.28 -7.23
CA LEU A 208 2.35 22.44 -7.93
C LEU A 208 2.34 21.74 -9.30
N VAL A 209 3.45 21.78 -10.05
CA VAL A 209 3.58 21.07 -11.32
C VAL A 209 3.50 19.55 -11.12
N ALA A 210 4.21 19.02 -10.12
CA ALA A 210 4.18 17.60 -9.78
C ALA A 210 2.77 17.14 -9.33
N GLU A 211 2.11 17.94 -8.48
CA GLU A 211 0.74 17.68 -8.03
C GLU A 211 -0.25 17.66 -9.18
N ARG A 212 -0.15 18.61 -10.12
CA ARG A 212 -1.01 18.67 -11.30
C ARG A 212 -0.83 17.44 -12.20
N LEU A 213 0.41 17.09 -12.54
CA LEU A 213 0.70 15.92 -13.39
C LEU A 213 0.15 14.64 -12.77
N ALA A 214 0.40 14.42 -11.47
CA ALA A 214 -0.13 13.28 -10.77
C ALA A 214 -1.66 13.30 -10.82
N GLN A 215 -2.29 14.40 -10.43
CA GLN A 215 -3.75 14.51 -10.39
C GLN A 215 -4.40 14.23 -11.75
N GLU A 216 -3.86 14.77 -12.84
CA GLU A 216 -4.32 14.50 -14.21
C GLU A 216 -4.25 13.00 -14.54
N TRP A 217 -3.11 12.35 -14.25
CA TRP A 217 -2.94 10.93 -14.49
C TRP A 217 -3.89 10.06 -13.66
N TYR A 218 -4.02 10.34 -12.35
CA TYR A 218 -4.92 9.59 -11.47
C TYR A 218 -6.40 9.75 -11.89
N GLN A 219 -6.80 10.95 -12.31
CA GLN A 219 -8.15 11.19 -12.83
C GLN A 219 -8.42 10.39 -14.11
N GLN A 220 -7.45 10.36 -15.04
CA GLN A 220 -7.58 9.58 -16.28
C GLN A 220 -7.60 8.07 -16.01
N LYS A 221 -6.69 7.57 -15.19
CA LYS A 221 -6.53 6.14 -14.92
C LYS A 221 -7.75 5.55 -14.20
N LEU A 222 -8.32 6.27 -13.24
CA LEU A 222 -9.38 5.76 -12.38
C LEU A 222 -10.80 5.97 -12.94
N GLN A 223 -10.96 6.77 -14.01
CA GLN A 223 -12.24 7.03 -14.72
C GLN A 223 -13.42 7.52 -13.84
N LYS A 224 -13.20 7.79 -12.55
CA LYS A 224 -14.14 8.31 -11.54
C LYS A 224 -13.37 9.17 -10.52
N LEU A 225 -14.10 9.94 -9.69
CA LEU A 225 -13.58 10.85 -8.66
C LEU A 225 -12.32 10.29 -7.97
N ALA A 226 -11.17 10.95 -8.23
CA ALA A 226 -9.86 10.66 -7.64
C ALA A 226 -9.73 10.78 -6.10
N PRO A 227 -10.62 11.41 -5.29
CA PRO A 227 -10.33 11.70 -3.90
C PRO A 227 -10.45 10.49 -2.96
N GLN A 228 -10.72 9.28 -3.46
CA GLN A 228 -10.80 8.07 -2.63
C GLN A 228 -9.49 7.27 -2.53
N HIS A 229 -8.53 7.52 -3.42
CA HIS A 229 -7.29 6.75 -3.50
C HIS A 229 -6.12 7.51 -2.88
N LEU A 230 -5.21 6.78 -2.23
CA LEU A 230 -3.98 7.37 -1.68
C LEU A 230 -3.01 7.69 -2.82
N ILE A 231 -2.58 8.95 -2.89
CA ILE A 231 -1.52 9.40 -3.79
C ILE A 231 -0.20 9.32 -3.01
N LEU A 232 0.50 8.19 -3.16
CA LEU A 232 1.79 7.92 -2.53
C LEU A 232 2.96 8.47 -3.35
N GLY A 233 2.81 9.44 -4.23
CA GLY A 233 3.96 9.98 -4.96
C GLY A 233 3.55 10.88 -6.09
N LEU A 234 4.38 11.89 -6.31
CA LEU A 234 4.14 12.94 -7.31
C LEU A 234 5.27 13.03 -8.34
N THR A 235 6.37 12.30 -8.13
CA THR A 235 7.58 12.39 -8.95
C THR A 235 7.97 11.04 -9.51
N VAL A 236 8.70 11.09 -10.64
CA VAL A 236 9.15 9.89 -11.39
C VAL A 236 10.13 9.03 -10.59
N ASP A 237 10.94 9.67 -9.77
CA ASP A 237 12.07 9.14 -9.01
C ASP A 237 11.75 9.03 -7.51
N CYS A 238 10.47 9.16 -7.14
CA CYS A 238 10.04 8.98 -5.76
C CYS A 238 10.60 7.65 -5.21
N PRO A 239 11.37 7.64 -4.11
CA PRO A 239 12.11 6.44 -3.70
C PRO A 239 11.21 5.37 -3.08
N TRP A 240 9.96 5.70 -2.80
CA TRP A 240 9.04 4.84 -2.07
C TRP A 240 8.63 3.64 -2.93
N HIS A 241 8.71 2.46 -2.35
CA HIS A 241 8.29 1.18 -2.91
C HIS A 241 7.90 0.27 -1.76
N LEU A 242 6.89 -0.58 -1.98
CA LEU A 242 6.60 -1.67 -1.06
C LEU A 242 7.66 -2.75 -1.29
N ARG A 243 8.39 -3.13 -0.26
CA ARG A 243 9.31 -4.26 -0.33
C ARG A 243 8.51 -5.53 -0.06
N LEU A 244 8.28 -6.30 -1.12
CA LEU A 244 7.58 -7.57 -1.04
C LEU A 244 8.32 -8.59 -1.90
N ASP A 245 8.95 -9.56 -1.26
CA ASP A 245 9.57 -10.69 -1.96
C ASP A 245 8.63 -11.90 -2.08
N ARG A 246 9.04 -12.91 -2.85
CA ARG A 246 8.25 -14.13 -3.05
C ARG A 246 8.05 -14.93 -1.76
N ARG A 247 8.97 -14.85 -0.79
CA ARG A 247 8.86 -15.55 0.50
C ARG A 247 7.80 -14.91 1.39
N GLN A 248 7.78 -13.58 1.43
CA GLN A 248 6.73 -12.82 2.10
C GLN A 248 5.38 -13.10 1.44
N LEU A 249 5.30 -13.07 0.11
CA LEU A 249 4.08 -13.41 -0.62
C LEU A 249 3.57 -14.82 -0.28
N LYS A 250 4.46 -15.82 -0.23
CA LYS A 250 4.13 -17.20 0.21
C LYS A 250 3.55 -17.23 1.62
N THR A 251 4.11 -16.43 2.53
CA THR A 251 3.63 -16.34 3.92
C THR A 251 2.19 -15.81 3.96
N HIS A 252 1.91 -14.72 3.25
CA HIS A 252 0.57 -14.12 3.19
C HIS A 252 -0.46 -15.00 2.46
N LEU A 253 -0.01 -15.76 1.45
CA LEU A 253 -0.88 -16.75 0.79
C LEU A 253 -1.30 -17.88 1.71
N ASN A 254 -0.42 -18.31 2.63
CA ASN A 254 -0.76 -19.32 3.62
C ASN A 254 -1.69 -18.78 4.72
N ALA A 255 -1.68 -17.47 4.99
CA ALA A 255 -2.48 -16.79 6.00
C ALA A 255 -3.74 -16.10 5.43
N ILE A 256 -4.10 -16.42 4.18
CA ILE A 256 -5.25 -15.82 3.52
C ILE A 256 -6.56 -16.14 4.25
N ASN A 257 -7.38 -15.12 4.40
CA ASN A 257 -8.70 -15.22 5.00
C ASN A 257 -9.69 -14.27 4.27
N PRO A 258 -10.97 -14.20 4.69
CA PRO A 258 -11.95 -13.31 4.07
C PRO A 258 -11.55 -11.83 4.04
N HIS A 259 -10.73 -11.39 5.00
CA HIS A 259 -10.25 -10.01 5.15
C HIS A 259 -9.12 -9.68 4.19
N THR A 260 -8.23 -10.62 3.88
CA THR A 260 -7.06 -10.37 3.01
C THR A 260 -7.23 -10.83 1.57
N ARG A 261 -8.29 -11.57 1.23
CA ARG A 261 -8.56 -12.07 -0.13
C ARG A 261 -8.44 -10.98 -1.22
N LYS A 262 -8.99 -9.79 -0.99
CA LYS A 262 -8.98 -8.68 -1.97
C LYS A 262 -7.62 -8.01 -2.13
N LEU A 263 -6.71 -8.21 -1.18
CA LEU A 263 -5.37 -7.63 -1.19
C LEU A 263 -4.42 -8.41 -2.12
N LEU A 264 -4.57 -9.74 -2.19
CA LEU A 264 -3.62 -10.61 -2.89
C LEU A 264 -3.41 -10.28 -4.38
N PRO A 265 -4.43 -10.00 -5.20
CA PRO A 265 -4.22 -9.59 -6.59
C PRO A 265 -3.36 -8.34 -6.71
N ILE A 266 -3.46 -7.41 -5.75
CA ILE A 266 -2.64 -6.19 -5.69
C ILE A 266 -1.19 -6.57 -5.37
N LEU A 267 -0.97 -7.43 -4.37
CA LEU A 267 0.36 -7.90 -3.97
C LEU A 267 1.10 -8.62 -5.10
N PHE A 268 0.40 -9.40 -5.94
CA PHE A 268 0.99 -10.06 -7.10
C PHE A 268 1.61 -9.07 -8.11
N THR A 269 1.05 -7.87 -8.22
CA THR A 269 1.61 -6.81 -9.08
C THR A 269 2.79 -6.08 -8.45
N LEU A 270 2.94 -6.19 -7.12
CA LEU A 270 3.94 -5.48 -6.32
C LEU A 270 5.14 -6.35 -5.93
N VAL A 271 5.03 -7.68 -6.01
CA VAL A 271 6.11 -8.60 -5.67
C VAL A 271 7.32 -8.43 -6.59
N GLU A 272 8.52 -8.53 -6.02
CA GLU A 272 9.79 -8.50 -6.73
C GLU A 272 10.59 -9.78 -6.43
N PRO A 273 11.13 -10.49 -7.43
CA PRO A 273 11.00 -10.22 -8.88
C PRO A 273 9.57 -10.46 -9.39
N PRO A 274 9.16 -9.76 -10.46
CA PRO A 274 7.78 -9.76 -10.95
C PRO A 274 7.33 -11.16 -11.37
N LEU A 275 6.03 -11.43 -11.18
CA LEU A 275 5.38 -12.62 -11.71
C LEU A 275 4.94 -12.37 -13.15
N THR A 276 4.99 -13.40 -13.99
CA THR A 276 4.45 -13.35 -15.36
C THR A 276 2.93 -13.15 -15.31
N ALA A 277 2.34 -12.57 -16.37
CA ALA A 277 0.89 -12.35 -16.43
C ALA A 277 0.10 -13.66 -16.28
N ALA A 278 0.58 -14.74 -16.91
CA ALA A 278 0.01 -16.08 -16.79
C ALA A 278 0.02 -16.59 -15.34
N HIS A 279 1.13 -16.44 -14.62
CA HIS A 279 1.22 -16.85 -13.21
C HIS A 279 0.31 -16.01 -12.30
N GLN A 280 0.21 -14.70 -12.54
CA GLN A 280 -0.71 -13.85 -11.78
C GLN A 280 -2.16 -14.28 -12.00
N GLN A 281 -2.55 -14.52 -13.25
CA GLN A 281 -3.90 -14.98 -13.59
C GLN A 281 -4.20 -16.34 -12.97
N HIS A 282 -3.27 -17.29 -13.05
CA HIS A 282 -3.41 -18.61 -12.44
C HIS A 282 -3.67 -18.52 -10.93
N LEU A 283 -2.83 -17.76 -10.19
CA LEU A 283 -2.99 -17.59 -8.75
C LEU A 283 -4.31 -16.90 -8.37
N CYS A 284 -4.75 -15.90 -9.15
CA CYS A 284 -6.05 -15.26 -8.96
C CYS A 284 -7.21 -16.25 -9.14
N THR A 285 -7.20 -17.06 -10.20
CA THR A 285 -8.22 -18.09 -10.45
C THR A 285 -8.26 -19.12 -9.32
N MET A 286 -7.09 -19.55 -8.82
CA MET A 286 -7.02 -20.45 -7.67
C MET A 286 -7.71 -19.83 -6.44
N ILE A 287 -7.35 -18.59 -6.08
CA ILE A 287 -7.97 -17.89 -4.94
C ILE A 287 -9.49 -17.80 -5.10
N GLU A 288 -9.99 -17.56 -6.31
CA GLU A 288 -11.42 -17.49 -6.58
C GLU A 288 -12.13 -18.84 -6.37
N ILE A 289 -11.61 -19.91 -6.94
CA ILE A 289 -12.14 -21.28 -6.80
C ILE A 289 -12.22 -21.68 -5.32
N TYR A 290 -11.14 -21.46 -4.56
CA TYR A 290 -11.09 -21.84 -3.15
C TYR A 290 -11.94 -20.96 -2.26
N ALA A 291 -12.05 -19.67 -2.56
CA ALA A 291 -12.88 -18.80 -1.73
C ALA A 291 -14.40 -18.95 -2.01
N ASP A 292 -14.78 -19.61 -3.11
CA ASP A 292 -16.16 -20.05 -3.34
C ASP A 292 -16.50 -21.32 -2.56
N SER A 293 -15.53 -22.20 -2.28
CA SER A 293 -15.75 -23.35 -1.39
C SER A 293 -16.02 -22.90 0.06
N TRP A 294 -15.36 -21.83 0.52
CA TRP A 294 -15.67 -21.20 1.82
C TRP A 294 -17.12 -20.74 1.96
N ARG A 295 -17.75 -20.27 0.87
CA ARG A 295 -19.16 -19.84 0.90
C ARG A 295 -20.14 -21.01 1.00
N GLN A 296 -19.78 -22.17 0.45
CA GLN A 296 -20.64 -23.35 0.41
C GLN A 296 -20.68 -24.10 1.76
N THR A 297 -19.61 -24.04 2.54
CA THR A 297 -19.55 -24.59 3.91
C THR A 297 -20.26 -23.74 4.98
N GLY A 298 -20.80 -22.57 4.63
CA GLY A 298 -21.49 -21.66 5.57
C GLY A 298 -22.88 -22.13 6.06
N GLY A 299 -23.35 -23.30 5.63
CA GLY A 299 -24.66 -23.86 6.00
C GLY A 299 -24.65 -24.94 7.08
N GLY A 300 -23.49 -25.41 7.54
CA GLY A 300 -23.44 -26.45 8.57
C GLY A 300 -22.01 -26.87 8.89
N GLN A 301 -21.68 -26.85 10.19
CA GLN A 301 -20.44 -27.28 10.82
C GLN A 301 -19.14 -26.67 10.27
N GLN A 302 -18.52 -25.84 11.12
CA GLN A 302 -17.16 -25.35 11.00
C GLN A 302 -16.16 -26.52 11.01
N THR A 303 -15.88 -27.11 9.86
CA THR A 303 -14.56 -27.72 9.60
C THR A 303 -13.75 -26.69 8.84
N ALA A 304 -12.77 -26.09 9.52
CA ALA A 304 -11.76 -25.22 8.94
C ALA A 304 -10.96 -25.99 7.89
N GLY A 305 -11.41 -25.96 6.63
CA GLY A 305 -10.62 -26.42 5.50
C GLY A 305 -9.46 -25.46 5.31
N SER A 306 -8.28 -25.84 5.82
CA SER A 306 -7.03 -25.11 5.59
C SER A 306 -6.78 -24.95 4.08
N MET A 307 -6.45 -23.73 3.65
CA MET A 307 -6.02 -23.47 2.27
C MET A 307 -4.85 -24.39 1.89
N PRO A 308 -4.75 -24.84 0.62
CA PRO A 308 -3.55 -25.47 0.14
C PRO A 308 -2.37 -24.51 0.29
N ASN A 309 -1.24 -25.00 0.76
CA ASN A 309 -0.05 -24.17 0.89
C ASN A 309 0.43 -23.68 -0.49
N TYR A 310 1.29 -22.66 -0.52
CA TYR A 310 1.84 -22.12 -1.77
C TYR A 310 2.43 -23.16 -2.74
N GLU A 311 3.03 -24.23 -2.22
CA GLU A 311 3.56 -25.31 -3.07
C GLU A 311 2.43 -26.16 -3.65
N GLN A 312 1.33 -26.39 -2.92
CA GLN A 312 0.13 -27.04 -3.44
C GLN A 312 -0.64 -26.15 -4.43
N LEU A 313 -0.58 -24.82 -4.30
CA LEU A 313 -1.11 -23.89 -5.30
C LEU A 313 -0.28 -23.87 -6.60
N LEU A 314 1.03 -24.14 -6.52
CA LEU A 314 1.91 -24.25 -7.68
C LEU A 314 1.96 -25.67 -8.27
N ALA A 315 1.83 -26.68 -7.42
CA ALA A 315 1.94 -28.10 -7.76
C ALA A 315 0.58 -28.76 -7.96
N SER A 316 -0.53 -28.05 -7.73
CA SER A 316 -1.82 -28.48 -8.27
C SER A 316 -1.64 -28.58 -9.77
N LYS A 317 -1.45 -29.82 -10.25
CA LYS A 317 -1.63 -30.23 -11.64
C LYS A 317 -2.73 -29.36 -12.19
N THR A 318 -2.43 -28.70 -13.30
CA THR A 318 -3.39 -28.12 -14.24
C THR A 318 -4.76 -28.68 -13.93
N TYR A 319 -5.65 -27.88 -13.32
CA TYR A 319 -7.07 -28.14 -13.46
C TYR A 319 -7.21 -28.45 -14.94
N ALA A 320 -7.58 -29.68 -15.25
CA ALA A 320 -7.50 -30.18 -16.60
C ALA A 320 -8.23 -29.12 -17.41
N VAL A 321 -7.64 -28.69 -18.52
CA VAL A 321 -8.25 -27.68 -19.38
C VAL A 321 -9.73 -28.08 -19.66
N GLN A 322 -10.06 -29.37 -19.59
CA GLN A 322 -11.39 -29.96 -19.40
C GLN A 322 -12.33 -29.30 -18.35
N ASP A 323 -11.93 -29.08 -17.10
CA ASP A 323 -12.80 -28.52 -16.03
C ASP A 323 -13.15 -27.04 -16.28
N VAL A 324 -12.25 -26.31 -16.94
CA VAL A 324 -12.45 -24.92 -17.37
C VAL A 324 -13.23 -24.85 -18.69
N ILE A 325 -13.03 -25.82 -19.59
CA ILE A 325 -13.77 -25.96 -20.86
C ILE A 325 -15.22 -26.40 -20.64
N GLU A 326 -15.50 -27.29 -19.69
CA GLU A 326 -16.87 -27.72 -19.36
C GLU A 326 -17.73 -26.57 -18.83
N ARG A 327 -17.11 -25.57 -18.18
CA ARG A 327 -17.81 -24.39 -17.64
C ARG A 327 -17.91 -23.19 -18.60
N LEU A 328 -17.07 -23.10 -19.63
CA LEU A 328 -17.01 -21.90 -20.51
C LEU A 328 -17.44 -22.12 -21.96
N GLY A 329 -17.80 -23.34 -22.38
CA GLY A 329 -18.54 -23.53 -23.63
C GLY A 329 -17.69 -23.41 -24.90
N ARG A 330 -17.48 -24.57 -25.54
CA ARG A 330 -17.22 -24.82 -26.97
C ARG A 330 -16.11 -24.02 -27.66
N GLY A 331 -14.95 -24.68 -27.83
CA GLY A 331 -14.38 -24.92 -29.16
C GLY A 331 -12.94 -24.43 -29.40
N ARG A 332 -11.97 -25.36 -29.40
CA ARG A 332 -11.24 -25.84 -30.59
C ARG A 332 -10.05 -26.71 -30.16
N THR A 333 -9.75 -27.66 -31.04
CA THR A 333 -8.82 -28.79 -30.94
C THR A 333 -7.35 -28.39 -30.90
N THR A 334 -6.57 -28.98 -29.99
CA THR A 334 -5.11 -28.96 -29.95
C THR A 334 -4.52 -29.94 -30.98
N LYS A 335 -3.49 -29.53 -31.73
CA LYS A 335 -2.64 -30.40 -32.55
C LYS A 335 -1.26 -30.55 -31.88
N ASN A 336 -0.69 -31.75 -32.01
CA ASN A 336 0.63 -32.13 -31.51
C ASN A 336 1.73 -31.69 -32.50
N CYS A 337 2.82 -31.10 -32.00
CA CYS A 337 4.03 -30.84 -32.78
C CYS A 337 5.08 -31.92 -32.49
N GLY A 338 5.61 -32.56 -33.54
CA GLY A 338 6.62 -33.62 -33.48
C GLY A 338 8.05 -33.08 -33.66
N LEU A 339 9.03 -33.93 -33.38
CA LEU A 339 10.47 -33.65 -33.26
C LEU A 339 11.19 -33.06 -34.50
N TRP A 340 10.48 -32.80 -35.60
CA TRP A 340 11.06 -32.40 -36.89
C TRP A 340 10.35 -31.21 -37.56
N GLU A 341 9.53 -30.47 -36.83
CA GLU A 341 8.94 -29.21 -37.33
C GLU A 341 9.76 -28.00 -36.83
N ALA A 342 9.82 -26.94 -37.65
CA ALA A 342 10.59 -25.73 -37.35
C ALA A 342 10.10 -25.07 -36.04
N PRO A 343 11.00 -24.46 -35.24
CA PRO A 343 10.63 -23.93 -33.94
C PRO A 343 9.69 -22.74 -34.07
N ASP A 344 8.66 -22.74 -33.24
CA ASP A 344 7.68 -21.66 -33.15
C ASP A 344 8.37 -20.38 -32.63
N GLU A 345 8.14 -19.24 -33.28
CA GLU A 345 8.80 -17.96 -32.95
C GLU A 345 8.37 -17.39 -31.58
N GLY A 346 7.37 -18.02 -30.95
CA GLY A 346 6.87 -17.69 -29.61
C GLY A 346 7.44 -18.53 -28.45
N LEU A 347 8.45 -19.38 -28.67
CA LEU A 347 9.03 -20.19 -27.59
C LEU A 347 9.98 -19.39 -26.68
N ASP A 348 9.78 -19.49 -25.37
CA ASP A 348 10.70 -18.96 -24.36
C ASP A 348 11.87 -19.94 -24.14
N TRP A 349 13.07 -19.51 -24.53
CA TRP A 349 14.28 -20.33 -24.53
C TRP A 349 14.82 -20.60 -23.12
N ASP A 350 14.33 -19.91 -22.10
CA ASP A 350 14.79 -20.07 -20.70
C ASP A 350 14.17 -21.30 -20.00
N GLU A 351 13.16 -21.96 -20.57
CA GLU A 351 12.52 -23.16 -19.99
C GLU A 351 13.05 -24.51 -20.53
N TYR A 352 14.07 -24.51 -21.40
CA TYR A 352 14.66 -25.76 -21.91
C TYR A 352 15.71 -26.36 -20.95
N PRO A 353 15.67 -27.68 -20.64
CA PRO A 353 16.41 -28.30 -19.53
C PRO A 353 17.93 -28.49 -19.75
N LEU A 354 18.54 -27.78 -20.70
CA LEU A 354 19.99 -27.79 -20.92
C LEU A 354 20.54 -26.36 -20.93
N GLY A 355 20.45 -25.69 -19.78
CA GLY A 355 20.97 -24.34 -19.58
C GLY A 355 22.29 -24.31 -18.80
N ILE A 356 23.43 -24.44 -19.49
CA ILE A 356 24.69 -23.78 -19.10
C ILE A 356 25.43 -23.33 -20.37
N THR A 357 25.70 -22.03 -20.50
CA THR A 357 27.07 -21.48 -20.59
C THR A 357 27.10 -19.95 -20.49
N ARG A 358 28.11 -19.46 -19.78
CA ARG A 358 28.49 -18.05 -19.58
C ARG A 358 29.42 -17.61 -20.72
N ARG A 359 29.28 -16.34 -21.16
CA ARG A 359 30.31 -15.42 -21.75
C ARG A 359 30.89 -15.83 -23.13
N ASP A 360 31.24 -14.96 -24.09
CA ASP A 360 31.79 -13.60 -24.15
C ASP A 360 31.35 -12.88 -25.44
N GLY A 361 31.46 -11.55 -25.52
CA GLY A 361 31.22 -10.83 -26.79
C GLY A 361 31.26 -9.31 -26.80
N LEU A 362 32.03 -8.67 -25.91
CA LEU A 362 32.55 -7.33 -26.18
C LEU A 362 33.66 -7.48 -27.22
N CYS A 363 33.35 -7.20 -28.49
CA CYS A 363 34.32 -6.72 -29.47
C CYS A 363 33.65 -5.73 -30.41
N LYS A 364 34.38 -4.65 -30.66
CA LYS A 364 34.02 -3.43 -31.37
C LYS A 364 33.45 -3.65 -32.78
N ALA A 365 32.51 -2.78 -33.16
CA ALA A 365 32.60 -1.95 -34.36
C ALA A 365 31.93 -0.60 -34.05
#